data_AF-A0A9D8L7E6-F1
#
_entry.id   AF-A0A9D8L7E6-F1
#
_cell.length_a   1.000
_cell.length_b   1.000
_cell.length_c   1.000
_cell.angle_alpha   90.00
_cell.angle_beta   90.00
_cell.angle_gamma   90.00
#
_symmetry.space_group_name_H-M   'P 1'
#
loop_
_entity.id
_entity.type
_entity.pdbx_description
1 polymer ?
#
loop_
_entity_poly.entity_id
_entity_poly.type
_entity_poly.pdbx_seq_one_letter_code
_entity_poly.pdbx_strand_id
1 'polypeptide(L)'
;MLSRRRAMLAAHLADAYADRLFAARGETASDVLEFRARLARAHPALSLVFDLVAGRAELITEAVEVPIAEYGSLRVEDFMVSLYNHNTVQRIRLVTADGRHRDVHEVLAEAVKALSSAS
;
A
#
# COMPACT_ATOMS: atom_id res chain seq x y z
N MET A 1 -7.99 -8.94 -8.01
CA MET A 1 -8.25 -7.65 -7.33
C MET A 1 -8.34 -7.85 -5.82
N LEU A 2 -7.70 -6.96 -5.05
CA LEU A 2 -7.89 -6.85 -3.61
C LEU A 2 -9.10 -5.95 -3.37
N SER A 3 -10.01 -6.33 -2.45
CA SER A 3 -11.10 -5.45 -2.03
C SER A 3 -10.62 -4.48 -0.94
N ARG A 4 -11.35 -3.38 -0.67
CA ARG A 4 -10.98 -2.39 0.37
C ARG A 4 -10.73 -3.06 1.71
N ARG A 5 -11.59 -4.02 2.07
CA ARG A 5 -11.46 -4.81 3.31
C ARG A 5 -10.16 -5.64 3.34
N ARG A 6 -9.81 -6.31 2.23
CA ARG A 6 -8.57 -7.10 2.15
C ARG A 6 -7.33 -6.20 2.15
N ALA A 7 -7.41 -5.02 1.53
CA ALA A 7 -6.36 -4.01 1.55
C ALA A 7 -6.10 -3.48 2.96
N MET A 8 -7.14 -3.12 3.71
CA MET A 8 -7.01 -2.72 5.11
C MET A 8 -6.44 -3.83 5.98
N LEU A 9 -6.88 -5.08 5.79
CA LEU A 9 -6.32 -6.22 6.51
C LEU A 9 -4.81 -6.37 6.24
N ALA A 10 -4.38 -6.29 4.98
CA ALA A 10 -2.97 -6.36 4.61
C ALA A 10 -2.17 -5.19 5.22
N ALA A 11 -2.71 -3.98 5.22
CA ALA A 11 -2.09 -2.82 5.85
C ALA A 11 -1.90 -3.02 7.37
N HIS A 12 -2.94 -3.47 8.09
CA HIS A 12 -2.85 -3.78 9.51
C HIS A 12 -1.86 -4.91 9.82
N LEU A 13 -1.77 -5.93 8.97
CA LEU A 13 -0.79 -7.00 9.13
C LEU A 13 0.65 -6.50 8.94
N ALA A 14 0.90 -5.67 7.93
CA ALA A 14 2.20 -5.06 7.70
C ALA A 14 2.60 -4.13 8.86
N ASP A 15 1.64 -3.35 9.36
CA ASP A 15 1.81 -2.47 10.52
C ASP A 15 2.19 -3.24 11.80
N ALA A 16 1.42 -4.29 12.15
CA ALA A 16 1.72 -5.13 13.30
C ALA A 16 3.03 -5.92 13.16
N TYR A 17 3.42 -6.28 11.92
CA TYR A 17 4.69 -6.95 11.68
C TYR A 17 5.89 -6.04 11.95
N ALA A 18 5.78 -4.72 11.70
CA ALA A 18 6.83 -3.77 12.06
C ALA A 18 7.09 -3.77 13.58
N ASP A 19 6.04 -3.81 14.40
CA ASP A 19 6.18 -3.89 15.86
C ASP A 19 6.78 -5.23 16.31
N ARG A 20 6.42 -6.32 15.62
CA ARG A 20 7.02 -7.63 15.85
C ARG A 20 8.52 -7.65 15.51
N LEU A 21 8.94 -6.99 14.43
CA LEU A 21 10.35 -6.85 14.07
C LEU A 21 11.13 -6.08 15.14
N PHE A 22 10.54 -5.00 15.66
CA PHE A 22 11.11 -4.25 16.77
C PHE A 22 11.31 -5.14 18.00
N ALA A 23 10.26 -5.85 18.43
CA ALA A 23 10.31 -6.74 19.59
C ALA A 23 11.37 -7.86 19.43
N ALA A 24 11.54 -8.40 18.22
CA ALA A 24 12.51 -9.45 17.93
C ALA A 24 13.97 -9.00 18.02
N ARG A 25 14.26 -7.70 17.82
CA ARG A 25 15.64 -7.17 17.91
C ARG A 25 16.15 -7.05 19.34
N GLY A 26 15.28 -7.15 20.35
CA GLY A 26 15.70 -7.13 21.76
C GLY A 26 16.35 -5.82 22.22
N GLU A 27 16.19 -4.74 21.45
CA GLU A 27 16.68 -3.40 21.79
C GLU A 27 15.83 -2.83 22.94
N THR A 28 16.18 -3.24 24.16
CA THR A 28 15.44 -2.98 25.42
C THR A 28 15.37 -1.49 25.81
N ALA A 29 16.13 -0.63 25.14
CA ALA A 29 16.17 0.81 25.40
C ALA A 29 15.74 1.67 24.19
N SER A 30 15.46 1.08 23.04
CA SER A 30 15.07 1.84 21.83
C SER A 30 13.57 2.18 21.87
N ASP A 31 13.21 3.40 21.47
CA ASP A 31 11.80 3.79 21.34
C ASP A 31 11.19 3.16 20.08
N VAL A 32 10.06 2.45 20.23
CA VAL A 32 9.31 1.87 19.11
C VAL A 32 8.89 2.94 18.09
N LEU A 33 8.58 4.15 18.54
CA LEU A 33 8.21 5.26 17.66
C LEU A 33 9.41 5.73 16.83
N GLU A 34 10.60 5.81 17.44
CA GLU A 34 11.84 6.14 16.73
C GLU A 34 12.19 5.05 15.71
N PHE A 35 12.03 3.78 16.09
CA PHE A 35 12.22 2.64 15.18
C PHE A 35 11.29 2.73 13.96
N ARG A 36 9.99 2.98 14.19
CA ARG A 36 9.00 3.12 13.12
C ARG A 36 9.29 4.33 12.24
N ALA A 37 9.70 5.46 12.82
CA ALA A 37 10.11 6.64 12.07
C ALA A 37 11.37 6.37 11.20
N ARG A 38 12.32 5.57 11.70
CA ARG A 38 13.48 5.13 10.91
C ARG A 38 13.08 4.21 9.76
N LEU A 39 12.20 3.23 10.00
CA LEU A 39 11.67 2.36 8.94
C LEU A 39 10.92 3.17 7.87
N ALA A 40 10.06 4.09 8.27
CA ALA A 40 9.30 4.95 7.35
C ALA A 40 10.22 5.84 6.49
N ARG A 41 11.31 6.36 7.08
CA ARG A 41 12.32 7.14 6.34
C ARG A 41 13.09 6.29 5.33
N ALA A 42 13.43 5.05 5.69
CA ALA A 42 14.13 4.13 4.80
C ALA A 42 13.24 3.58 3.67
N HIS A 43 11.95 3.42 3.95
CA HIS A 43 10.99 2.79 3.05
C HIS A 43 9.69 3.62 2.95
N PRO A 44 9.54 4.46 1.91
CA PRO A 44 8.38 5.33 1.74
C PRO A 44 7.03 4.59 1.75
N ALA A 45 6.98 3.37 1.19
CA ALA A 45 5.79 2.53 1.21
C ALA A 45 5.31 2.19 2.63
N LEU A 46 6.24 1.96 3.58
CA LEU A 46 5.89 1.72 4.98
C LEU A 46 5.35 2.99 5.65
N SER A 47 5.88 4.17 5.30
CA SER A 47 5.31 5.44 5.77
C SER A 47 3.83 5.56 5.37
N LEU A 48 3.50 5.24 4.11
CA LEU A 48 2.12 5.29 3.60
C LEU A 48 1.20 4.27 4.30
N VAL A 49 1.70 3.07 4.59
CA VAL A 49 0.95 2.06 5.34
C VAL A 49 0.68 2.53 6.77
N PHE A 50 1.67 3.11 7.44
CA PHE A 50 1.50 3.64 8.80
C PHE A 50 0.52 4.81 8.84
N ASP A 51 0.57 5.70 7.86
CA ASP A 51 -0.40 6.80 7.73
C ASP A 51 -1.81 6.28 7.47
N LEU A 52 -1.96 5.25 6.64
CA LEU A 52 -3.25 4.61 6.39
C LEU A 52 -3.83 3.98 7.66
N VAL A 53 -3.04 3.18 8.38
CA VAL A 53 -3.51 2.51 9.61
C VAL A 53 -3.80 3.53 10.72
N ALA A 54 -3.05 4.63 10.78
CA ALA A 54 -3.30 5.72 11.72
C ALA A 54 -4.47 6.65 11.31
N GLY A 55 -5.14 6.40 10.19
CA GLY A 55 -6.27 7.20 9.70
C GLY A 55 -5.87 8.57 9.14
N ARG A 56 -4.59 8.78 8.81
CA ARG A 56 -4.08 9.99 8.13
C ARG A 56 -4.11 9.89 6.61
N ALA A 57 -4.40 8.70 6.08
CA ALA A 57 -4.67 8.44 4.67
C ALA A 57 -5.93 7.58 4.54
N GLU A 58 -6.56 7.59 3.36
CA GLU A 58 -7.79 6.84 3.09
C GLU A 58 -7.66 5.93 1.87
N LEU A 59 -8.39 4.81 1.86
CA LEU A 59 -8.62 4.01 0.66
C LEU A 59 -9.94 4.40 -0.03
N ILE A 60 -9.85 4.78 -1.28
CA ILE A 60 -11.00 5.04 -2.16
C ILE A 60 -11.05 4.03 -3.31
N THR A 61 -12.23 3.90 -3.91
CA THR A 61 -12.39 3.23 -5.20
C THR A 61 -12.49 4.31 -6.27
N GLU A 62 -11.65 4.24 -7.29
CA GLU A 62 -11.55 5.26 -8.34
C GLU A 62 -11.45 4.59 -9.71
N ALA A 63 -12.12 5.17 -10.71
CA ALA A 63 -11.96 4.79 -12.10
C ALA A 63 -10.65 5.39 -12.63
N VAL A 64 -9.69 4.53 -12.95
CA VAL A 64 -8.36 4.91 -13.42
C VAL A 64 -8.29 4.61 -14.90
N GLU A 65 -7.90 5.62 -15.69
CA GLU A 65 -7.62 5.44 -17.11
C GLU A 65 -6.44 4.51 -17.32
N VAL A 66 -6.59 3.59 -18.27
CA VAL A 66 -5.54 2.70 -18.71
C VAL A 66 -5.13 3.13 -20.12
N PRO A 67 -3.87 3.56 -20.32
CA PRO A 67 -3.36 3.85 -21.65
C PRO A 67 -3.44 2.63 -22.56
N ILE A 68 -3.86 2.83 -23.81
CA ILE A 68 -4.01 1.72 -24.80
C ILE A 68 -2.69 0.94 -24.96
N ALA A 69 -1.53 1.61 -24.86
CA ALA A 69 -0.22 0.98 -24.94
C ALA A 69 0.02 -0.07 -23.84
N GLU A 70 -0.67 0.03 -22.70
CA GLU A 70 -0.52 -0.85 -21.54
C GLU A 70 -1.50 -2.04 -21.58
N TYR A 71 -2.40 -2.12 -22.56
CA TYR A 71 -3.43 -3.15 -22.65
C TYR A 71 -2.86 -4.57 -22.71
N GLY A 72 -1.69 -4.76 -23.33
CA GLY A 72 -1.02 -6.07 -23.38
C GLY A 72 -0.55 -6.58 -22.02
N SER A 73 -0.45 -5.72 -21.01
CA SER A 73 -0.06 -6.07 -19.65
C SER A 73 -1.25 -6.23 -18.69
N LEU A 74 -2.45 -5.86 -19.14
CA LEU A 74 -3.65 -6.01 -18.35
C LEU A 74 -4.03 -7.48 -18.20
N ARG A 75 -4.57 -7.80 -17.03
CA ARG A 75 -5.33 -9.05 -16.89
C ARG A 75 -6.55 -9.03 -17.81
N VAL A 76 -6.95 -10.19 -18.29
CA VAL A 76 -8.12 -10.34 -19.18
C VAL A 76 -9.36 -9.66 -18.62
N GLU A 77 -9.61 -9.76 -17.31
CA GLU A 77 -10.79 -9.14 -16.70
C GLU A 77 -10.73 -7.61 -16.76
N ASP A 78 -9.58 -7.02 -16.44
CA ASP A 78 -9.36 -5.57 -16.47
C ASP A 78 -9.40 -5.03 -17.92
N PHE A 79 -8.83 -5.78 -18.87
CA PHE A 79 -8.89 -5.48 -20.30
C PHE A 79 -10.33 -5.48 -20.81
N MET A 80 -11.11 -6.51 -20.50
CA MET A 80 -12.51 -6.56 -20.92
C MET A 80 -13.31 -5.39 -20.34
N VAL A 81 -13.10 -5.06 -19.06
CA VAL A 81 -13.77 -3.92 -18.41
C VAL A 81 -13.39 -2.59 -19.08
N SER A 82 -12.11 -2.37 -19.40
CA SER A 82 -11.65 -1.11 -19.99
C SER A 82 -12.28 -0.85 -21.37
N LEU A 83 -12.49 -1.90 -22.17
CA LEU A 83 -13.16 -1.81 -23.47
C LEU A 83 -14.60 -1.27 -23.37
N TYR A 84 -15.31 -1.54 -22.27
CA TYR A 84 -16.68 -1.07 -22.07
C TYR A 84 -16.76 0.25 -21.28
N ASN A 85 -15.69 0.65 -20.60
CA ASN A 85 -15.68 1.79 -19.68
C ASN A 85 -14.74 2.92 -20.15
N HIS A 86 -14.77 3.27 -21.44
CA HIS A 86 -13.97 4.37 -22.00
C HIS A 86 -12.48 4.30 -21.61
N ASN A 87 -11.89 3.10 -21.70
CA ASN A 87 -10.51 2.82 -21.32
C ASN A 87 -10.21 2.98 -19.82
N THR A 88 -11.19 2.86 -18.93
CA THR A 88 -10.99 2.95 -17.47
C THR A 88 -11.24 1.62 -16.76
N VAL A 89 -10.54 1.41 -15.65
CA VAL A 89 -10.77 0.28 -14.73
C VAL A 89 -10.91 0.80 -13.31
N GLN A 90 -11.77 0.17 -12.52
CA GLN A 90 -11.87 0.50 -11.11
C GLN A 90 -10.60 0.04 -10.38
N ARG A 91 -10.00 0.89 -9.57
CA ARG A 91 -8.85 0.55 -8.72
C ARG A 91 -9.11 1.01 -7.31
N ILE A 92 -8.44 0.36 -6.36
CA ILE A 92 -8.39 0.86 -4.99
C ILE A 92 -7.15 1.74 -4.88
N ARG A 93 -7.37 3.01 -4.55
CA ARG A 93 -6.33 4.02 -4.46
C ARG A 93 -6.18 4.47 -3.02
N LEU A 94 -4.94 4.67 -2.60
CA LEU A 94 -4.60 5.32 -1.35
C LEU A 94 -4.49 6.82 -1.60
N VAL A 95 -5.28 7.60 -0.87
CA VAL A 95 -5.25 9.07 -0.87
C VAL A 95 -4.46 9.53 0.33
N THR A 96 -3.34 10.19 0.07
CA THR A 96 -2.46 10.77 1.10
C THR A 96 -2.96 12.14 1.55
N ALA A 97 -2.42 12.63 2.68
CA ALA A 97 -2.77 13.95 3.22
C ALA A 97 -2.45 15.13 2.27
N ASP A 98 -1.51 14.95 1.34
CA ASP A 98 -1.20 15.92 0.27
C ASP A 98 -2.14 15.80 -0.95
N GLY A 99 -3.17 14.95 -0.86
CA GLY A 99 -4.16 14.72 -1.92
C GLY A 99 -3.66 13.86 -3.08
N ARG A 100 -2.48 13.24 -2.99
CA ARG A 100 -1.98 12.34 -4.04
C ARG A 100 -2.63 10.97 -3.95
N HIS A 101 -2.81 10.36 -5.12
CA HIS A 101 -3.43 9.04 -5.25
C HIS A 101 -2.37 8.01 -5.65
N ARG A 102 -2.20 6.96 -4.85
CA ARG A 102 -1.27 5.84 -5.12
C ARG A 102 -2.03 4.54 -5.32
N ASP A 103 -1.53 3.62 -6.14
CA ASP A 103 -2.13 2.30 -6.23
C ASP A 103 -1.84 1.51 -4.94
N VAL A 104 -2.90 1.06 -4.26
CA VAL A 104 -2.74 0.40 -2.96
C VAL A 104 -2.01 -0.94 -3.10
N HIS A 105 -2.14 -1.63 -4.23
CA HIS A 105 -1.48 -2.90 -4.44
C HIS A 105 0.04 -2.72 -4.54
N GLU A 106 0.48 -1.70 -5.27
CA GLU A 106 1.90 -1.38 -5.40
C GLU A 106 2.49 -0.99 -4.05
N VAL A 107 1.81 -0.09 -3.31
CA VAL A 107 2.24 0.34 -1.98
C VAL A 107 2.35 -0.85 -1.02
N LEU A 108 1.35 -1.75 -0.99
CA LEU A 108 1.39 -2.92 -0.13
C LEU A 108 2.47 -3.92 -0.55
N ALA A 109 2.68 -4.14 -1.85
CA ALA A 109 3.72 -5.02 -2.34
C ALA A 109 5.12 -4.52 -1.95
N GLU A 110 5.37 -3.21 -2.12
CA GLU A 110 6.61 -2.57 -1.70
C GLU A 110 6.82 -2.62 -0.18
N ALA A 111 5.77 -2.38 0.60
CA ALA A 111 5.81 -2.47 2.06
C ALA A 111 6.17 -3.89 2.54
N VAL A 112 5.55 -4.92 1.97
CA VAL A 112 5.86 -6.32 2.28
C VAL A 112 7.31 -6.64 1.91
N LYS A 113 7.78 -6.18 0.76
CA LYS A 113 9.18 -6.35 0.33
C LYS A 113 10.15 -5.68 1.31
N ALA A 114 9.85 -4.45 1.73
CA ALA A 114 10.67 -3.72 2.71
C ALA A 114 10.75 -4.47 4.05
N LEU A 115 9.62 -4.97 4.56
CA LEU A 115 9.59 -5.76 5.80
C LEU A 115 10.40 -7.05 5.65
N SER A 116 10.29 -7.75 4.51
CA SER A 116 11.07 -8.97 4.26
C SER A 116 12.59 -8.74 4.20
N SER A 117 13.03 -7.54 3.82
CA SER A 117 14.44 -7.15 3.84
C SER A 117 14.93 -6.64 5.20
N ALA A 118 14.01 -6.32 6.11
CA ALA A 118 14.30 -5.80 7.44
C ALA A 118 14.28 -6.89 8.55
N SER A 119 13.67 -8.04 8.25
CA SER A 119 13.74 -9.31 8.99
C SER A 119 15.15 -9.89 8.99
#